data_AF-A0A849ML65-F1
#
_entry.id   AF-A0A849ML65-F1
#
_cell.length_a   1.000
_cell.length_b   1.000
_cell.length_c   1.000
_cell.angle_alpha   90.00
_cell.angle_beta   90.00
_cell.angle_gamma   90.00
#
_symmetry.space_group_name_H-M   'P 1'
#
loop_
_entity.id
_entity.type
_entity.pdbx_description
1 polymer ?
#
loop_
_entity_poly.entity_id
_entity_poly.type
_entity_poly.pdbx_seq_one_letter_code
_entity_poly.pdbx_strand_id
1 'polypeptide(L)'
;MKAMVGLVLAILIIFGFRLFWPSSESEKSNMTQNEILKQDVDKQTEISEIADNETESSSTELNIPSDEEKTKLMTAEFEILEQARKNLKRHIARLKHEMWGLKFPPDIAKKLSKTVLSANKLLKNPHMLGAFSNVQQIKDELAKVEFAEKSLEEIDEIVKTKLAENNDSDSQINSATQ
;
A
#
# COMPACT_ATOMS: atom_id res chain seq x y z
N MET A 1 -39.65 2.71 39.95
CA MET A 1 -38.24 3.14 39.76
C MET A 1 -37.23 2.01 39.99
N LYS A 2 -37.30 1.21 41.08
CA LYS A 2 -36.36 0.09 41.34
C LYS A 2 -36.30 -0.97 40.22
N ALA A 3 -37.43 -1.32 39.60
CA ALA A 3 -37.48 -2.28 38.49
C ALA A 3 -36.83 -1.76 37.19
N MET A 4 -36.83 -0.44 36.98
CA MET A 4 -36.25 0.19 35.78
C MET A 4 -34.72 0.19 35.85
N VAL A 5 -34.16 0.38 37.04
CA VAL A 5 -32.71 0.32 37.28
C VAL A 5 -32.15 -1.09 37.06
N GLY A 6 -32.89 -2.13 37.45
CA GLY A 6 -32.49 -3.52 37.20
C GLY A 6 -32.42 -3.88 35.72
N LEU A 7 -33.34 -3.36 34.90
CA LEU A 7 -33.38 -3.62 33.47
C LEU A 7 -32.23 -2.93 32.72
N VAL A 8 -31.87 -1.70 33.11
CA VAL A 8 -30.71 -1.00 32.53
C VAL A 8 -29.40 -1.71 32.88
N LEU A 9 -29.27 -2.23 34.11
CA LEU A 9 -28.08 -2.98 34.52
C LEU A 9 -27.90 -4.28 33.73
N ALA A 10 -29.00 -4.99 33.42
CA ALA A 10 -28.97 -6.22 32.65
C ALA A 10 -28.51 -6.00 31.19
N ILE A 11 -28.94 -4.91 30.55
CA ILE A 11 -28.54 -4.57 29.17
C ILE A 11 -27.06 -4.21 29.10
N LEU A 12 -26.54 -3.49 30.10
CA LEU A 12 -25.12 -3.11 30.18
C LEU A 12 -24.19 -4.34 30.29
N ILE A 13 -24.60 -5.36 31.05
CA ILE A 13 -23.82 -6.61 31.19
C ILE A 13 -23.77 -7.36 29.84
N ILE A 14 -24.88 -7.44 29.11
CA ILE A 14 -24.92 -8.09 27.79
C ILE A 14 -24.03 -7.37 26.78
N PHE A 15 -24.04 -6.04 26.77
CA PHE A 15 -23.15 -5.23 25.92
C PHE A 15 -21.67 -5.40 26.30
N GLY A 16 -21.35 -5.50 27.60
CA GLY A 16 -20.00 -5.79 28.07
C GLY A 16 -19.47 -7.14 27.57
N PHE A 17 -20.31 -8.19 27.59
CA PHE A 17 -19.94 -9.50 27.04
C PHE A 17 -19.74 -9.48 25.51
N ARG A 18 -20.53 -8.69 24.76
CA ARG A 18 -20.36 -8.51 23.31
C ARG A 18 -19.09 -7.74 22.93
N LEU A 19 -18.66 -6.79 23.77
CA LEU A 19 -17.46 -5.98 23.52
C LEU A 19 -16.16 -6.66 23.95
N PHE A 20 -16.21 -7.50 24.99
CA PHE A 20 -15.01 -8.12 25.56
C PHE A 20 -14.79 -9.57 25.11
N TRP A 21 -15.75 -10.21 24.45
CA TRP A 21 -15.56 -11.56 23.92
C TRP A 21 -15.20 -11.54 22.43
N PRO A 22 -13.94 -11.80 22.03
CA PRO A 22 -13.60 -11.99 20.64
C PRO A 22 -14.27 -13.28 20.15
N SER A 23 -15.19 -13.14 19.19
CA SER A 23 -15.69 -14.27 18.42
C SER A 23 -14.51 -14.87 17.67
N SER A 24 -13.92 -15.91 18.24
CA SER A 24 -12.85 -16.70 17.64
C SER A 24 -13.47 -17.67 16.64
N GLU A 25 -13.85 -17.16 15.47
CA GLU A 25 -13.98 -18.01 14.29
C GLU A 25 -12.58 -18.25 13.74
N SER A 26 -11.97 -19.34 14.22
CA SER A 26 -10.80 -19.95 13.60
C SER A 26 -11.24 -20.76 12.38
N GLU A 27 -11.23 -20.16 11.20
CA GLU A 27 -11.28 -20.93 9.96
C GLU A 27 -9.90 -21.53 9.70
N LYS A 28 -9.75 -22.81 10.06
CA LYS A 28 -8.65 -23.67 9.64
C LYS A 28 -8.82 -23.97 8.14
N SER A 29 -8.05 -23.29 7.29
CA SER A 29 -7.76 -23.79 5.95
C SER A 29 -6.40 -24.48 5.96
N ASN A 30 -6.45 -25.81 5.92
CA ASN A 30 -5.29 -26.65 5.61
C ASN A 30 -5.04 -26.56 4.11
N MET A 31 -3.86 -26.09 3.70
CA MET A 31 -3.38 -26.32 2.32
C MET A 31 -1.86 -26.41 2.31
N THR A 32 -1.38 -27.58 2.74
CA THR A 32 -0.07 -28.12 2.39
C THR A 32 -0.11 -28.53 0.91
N GLN A 33 0.49 -27.72 0.05
CA GLN A 33 0.79 -28.12 -1.33
C GLN A 33 2.04 -27.37 -1.80
N ASN A 34 3.21 -27.82 -1.35
CA ASN A 34 4.51 -27.53 -1.96
C ASN A 34 5.47 -28.68 -1.63
N GLU A 35 5.05 -29.88 -2.05
CA GLU A 35 5.86 -31.09 -2.04
C GLU A 35 5.68 -31.80 -3.40
N ILE A 36 5.81 -31.07 -4.51
CA ILE A 36 5.89 -31.64 -5.86
C ILE A 36 6.77 -30.73 -6.72
N LEU A 37 8.09 -30.88 -6.63
CA LEU A 37 9.08 -30.55 -7.67
C LEU A 37 10.50 -30.90 -7.17
N LYS A 38 10.67 -32.16 -6.81
CA LYS A 38 11.98 -32.83 -6.68
C LYS A 38 11.87 -34.19 -7.36
N GLN A 39 11.76 -34.20 -8.68
CA GLN A 39 12.01 -35.40 -9.47
C GLN A 39 12.26 -34.99 -10.92
N ASP A 40 13.28 -35.60 -11.52
CA ASP A 40 13.81 -35.42 -12.87
C ASP A 40 14.58 -34.11 -13.14
N VAL A 41 15.92 -34.16 -13.03
CA VAL A 41 16.82 -34.46 -14.16
C VAL A 41 18.18 -34.85 -13.57
N ASP A 42 18.32 -36.12 -13.18
CA ASP A 42 19.62 -36.78 -13.00
C ASP A 42 19.82 -37.67 -14.22
N LYS A 43 20.50 -37.14 -15.25
CA LYS A 43 21.08 -37.90 -16.36
C LYS A 43 22.02 -37.00 -17.15
N GLN A 44 23.29 -37.00 -16.75
CA GLN A 44 24.43 -37.18 -17.66
C GLN A 44 25.73 -37.10 -16.85
N THR A 45 26.29 -38.29 -16.61
CA THR A 45 27.67 -38.49 -16.16
C THR A 45 28.39 -39.23 -17.28
N GLU A 46 29.63 -38.79 -17.56
CA GLU A 46 30.67 -39.43 -18.39
C GLU A 46 30.43 -39.38 -19.92
N ILE A 47 31.35 -38.92 -20.79
CA ILE A 47 32.81 -39.14 -20.86
C ILE A 47 33.44 -37.99 -21.68
N SER A 48 34.56 -37.40 -21.23
CA SER A 48 35.74 -37.14 -22.08
C SER A 48 36.86 -36.53 -21.24
N GLU A 49 37.70 -37.42 -20.73
CA GLU A 49 39.04 -37.16 -20.24
C GLU A 49 39.97 -36.90 -21.45
N ILE A 50 40.49 -35.69 -21.61
CA ILE A 50 41.74 -35.43 -22.34
C ILE A 50 42.54 -34.41 -21.53
N ALA A 51 43.77 -34.82 -21.26
CA ALA A 51 44.73 -34.24 -20.34
C ALA A 51 45.29 -32.86 -20.73
N ASP A 52 45.64 -32.12 -19.68
CA ASP A 52 46.82 -31.26 -19.52
C ASP A 52 47.23 -30.34 -20.68
N ASN A 53 46.97 -29.04 -20.48
CA ASN A 53 48.09 -28.09 -20.45
C ASN A 53 47.75 -26.88 -19.58
N GLU A 54 48.71 -26.55 -18.73
CA GLU A 54 48.73 -25.40 -17.86
C GLU A 54 48.59 -24.07 -18.62
N THR A 55 48.21 -23.04 -17.87
CA THR A 55 48.54 -21.61 -18.07
C THR A 55 47.33 -20.73 -18.38
N GLU A 56 47.24 -19.67 -17.58
CA GLU A 56 46.38 -18.49 -17.71
C GLU A 56 44.94 -18.58 -17.19
N SER A 57 44.86 -18.49 -15.86
CA SER A 57 44.08 -17.47 -15.14
C SER A 57 43.57 -16.31 -16.02
N SER A 58 42.40 -16.50 -16.60
CA SER A 58 41.46 -15.41 -16.89
C SER A 58 40.07 -16.01 -16.98
N SER A 59 39.57 -16.42 -15.81
CA SER A 59 38.12 -16.51 -15.63
C SER A 59 37.57 -15.14 -15.97
N THR A 60 36.86 -15.07 -17.10
CA THR A 60 35.95 -14.00 -17.44
C THR A 60 35.02 -13.80 -16.25
N GLU A 61 35.37 -12.83 -15.40
CA GLU A 61 34.61 -12.41 -14.24
C GLU A 61 33.33 -11.79 -14.78
N LEU A 62 32.33 -12.64 -14.97
CA LEU A 62 30.97 -12.22 -15.27
C LEU A 62 30.54 -11.30 -14.13
N ASN A 63 30.22 -10.07 -14.52
CA ASN A 63 29.79 -8.92 -13.74
C ASN A 63 28.51 -9.23 -12.93
N ILE A 64 28.61 -10.13 -11.96
CA ILE A 64 27.57 -10.41 -10.97
C ILE A 64 27.77 -9.33 -9.90
N PRO A 65 26.82 -8.40 -9.72
CA PRO A 65 26.96 -7.34 -8.73
C PRO A 65 27.20 -7.97 -7.37
N SER A 66 28.21 -7.45 -6.67
CA SER A 66 28.55 -7.90 -5.32
C SER A 66 27.32 -7.75 -4.41
N ASP A 67 27.13 -8.66 -3.44
CA ASP A 67 26.01 -8.57 -2.49
C ASP A 67 25.97 -7.22 -1.76
N GLU A 68 27.13 -6.58 -1.59
CA GLU A 68 27.24 -5.23 -1.03
C GLU A 68 26.69 -4.14 -1.97
N GLU A 69 26.89 -4.28 -3.28
CA GLU A 69 26.33 -3.35 -4.28
C GLU A 69 24.82 -3.52 -4.38
N LYS A 70 24.34 -4.77 -4.37
CA LYS A 70 22.90 -5.07 -4.38
C LYS A 70 22.20 -4.45 -3.17
N THR A 71 22.78 -4.59 -1.97
CA THR A 71 22.20 -4.01 -0.75
C THR A 71 22.20 -2.49 -0.78
N LYS A 72 23.29 -1.85 -1.25
CA LYS A 72 23.36 -0.40 -1.46
C LYS A 72 22.28 0.11 -2.42
N LEU A 73 22.09 -0.57 -3.56
CA LEU A 73 21.05 -0.22 -4.52
C LEU A 73 19.65 -0.37 -3.93
N MET A 74 19.39 -1.47 -3.21
CA MET A 74 18.10 -1.68 -2.54
C MET A 74 17.83 -0.61 -1.48
N THR A 75 18.82 -0.20 -0.69
CA THR A 75 18.66 0.88 0.29
C THR A 75 18.33 2.21 -0.37
N ALA A 76 19.02 2.57 -1.45
CA ALA A 76 18.79 3.83 -2.15
C ALA A 76 17.38 3.88 -2.77
N GLU A 77 16.96 2.81 -3.43
CA GLU A 77 15.63 2.72 -4.06
C GLU A 77 14.52 2.70 -2.99
N PHE A 78 14.79 2.09 -1.84
CA PHE A 78 13.84 2.09 -0.73
C PHE A 78 13.70 3.47 -0.07
N GLU A 79 14.78 4.26 0.02
CA GLU A 79 14.71 5.64 0.50
C GLU A 79 13.81 6.50 -0.38
N ILE A 80 13.89 6.34 -1.70
CA ILE A 80 12.99 7.00 -2.67
C ILE A 80 11.55 6.58 -2.41
N LEU A 81 11.29 5.29 -2.21
CA LEU A 81 9.96 4.76 -1.88
C LEU A 81 9.41 5.35 -0.56
N GLU A 82 10.23 5.46 0.48
CA GLU A 82 9.81 6.08 1.74
C GLU A 82 9.44 7.55 1.56
N GLN A 83 10.22 8.28 0.77
CA GLN A 83 9.93 9.68 0.48
C GLN A 83 8.62 9.82 -0.30
N ALA A 84 8.38 8.97 -1.30
CA ALA A 84 7.12 8.93 -2.04
C ALA A 84 5.93 8.64 -1.10
N ARG A 85 6.07 7.69 -0.17
CA ARG A 85 5.03 7.40 0.84
C ARG A 85 4.77 8.59 1.78
N LYS A 86 5.81 9.32 2.19
CA LYS A 86 5.66 10.54 3.02
C LYS A 86 4.91 11.63 2.26
N ASN A 87 5.22 11.83 0.99
CA ASN A 87 4.53 12.79 0.13
C ASN A 87 3.05 12.42 -0.05
N LEU A 88 2.77 11.16 -0.39
CA LEU A 88 1.39 10.64 -0.51
C LEU A 88 0.59 10.86 0.78
N LYS A 89 1.20 10.60 1.95
CA LYS A 89 0.57 10.85 3.25
C LYS A 89 0.19 12.32 3.45
N ARG A 90 1.10 13.25 3.11
CA ARG A 90 0.86 14.70 3.21
C ARG A 90 -0.24 15.13 2.25
N HIS A 91 -0.20 14.63 1.02
CA HIS A 91 -1.21 14.93 0.00
C HIS A 91 -2.60 14.50 0.45
N ILE A 92 -2.75 13.24 0.92
CA ILE A 92 -4.04 12.76 1.47
C ILE A 92 -4.53 13.64 2.63
N ALA A 93 -3.63 14.05 3.53
CA ALA A 93 -4.01 14.89 4.67
C ALA A 93 -4.51 16.27 4.22
N ARG A 94 -3.81 16.91 3.28
CA ARG A 94 -4.22 18.18 2.67
C ARG A 94 -5.56 18.03 1.95
N LEU A 95 -5.71 17.00 1.12
CA LEU A 95 -6.91 16.78 0.34
C LEU A 95 -8.14 16.54 1.24
N LYS A 96 -7.98 15.77 2.33
CA LYS A 96 -9.05 15.60 3.34
C LYS A 96 -9.48 16.91 3.97
N HIS A 97 -8.54 17.80 4.23
CA HIS A 97 -8.82 19.13 4.77
C HIS A 97 -9.56 19.99 3.76
N GLU A 98 -9.11 20.03 2.50
CA GLU A 98 -9.76 20.81 1.42
C GLU A 98 -11.16 20.29 1.07
N MET A 99 -11.37 18.97 1.15
CA MET A 99 -12.67 18.34 0.92
C MET A 99 -13.67 18.57 2.07
N TRP A 100 -13.22 19.04 3.22
CA TRP A 100 -14.07 19.17 4.40
C TRP A 100 -15.20 20.19 4.16
N GLY A 101 -16.44 19.75 4.33
CA GLY A 101 -17.62 20.61 4.11
C GLY A 101 -18.04 20.76 2.64
N LEU A 102 -17.29 20.21 1.68
CA LEU A 102 -17.70 20.18 0.28
C LEU A 102 -18.76 19.11 0.03
N LYS A 103 -19.78 19.46 -0.76
CA LYS A 103 -20.81 18.55 -1.22
C LYS A 103 -20.58 18.22 -2.69
N PHE A 104 -20.48 16.92 -2.99
CA PHE A 104 -20.34 16.40 -4.35
C PHE A 104 -21.57 15.55 -4.71
N PRO A 105 -21.93 15.47 -6.01
CA PRO A 105 -22.87 14.47 -6.50
C PRO A 105 -22.45 13.05 -6.08
N PRO A 106 -23.39 12.11 -5.86
CA PRO A 106 -23.08 10.78 -5.33
C PRO A 106 -22.02 10.02 -6.13
N ASP A 107 -22.05 10.08 -7.45
CA ASP A 107 -21.11 9.37 -8.32
C ASP A 107 -19.68 9.92 -8.17
N ILE A 108 -19.56 11.25 -8.09
CA ILE A 108 -18.29 11.94 -7.88
C ILE A 108 -17.78 11.63 -6.47
N ALA A 109 -18.61 11.78 -5.44
CA ALA A 109 -18.27 11.46 -4.06
C ALA A 109 -17.76 10.02 -3.90
N LYS A 110 -18.38 9.06 -4.59
CA LYS A 110 -17.96 7.66 -4.61
C LYS A 110 -16.60 7.49 -5.28
N LYS A 111 -16.33 8.17 -6.42
CA LYS A 111 -15.02 8.17 -7.07
C LYS A 111 -13.94 8.71 -6.11
N LEU A 112 -14.15 9.90 -5.52
CA LEU A 112 -13.20 10.50 -4.59
C LEU A 112 -12.92 9.60 -3.40
N SER A 113 -13.97 9.10 -2.74
CA SER A 113 -13.84 8.22 -1.57
C SER A 113 -13.06 6.94 -1.91
N LYS A 114 -13.35 6.32 -3.05
CA LYS A 114 -12.66 5.10 -3.49
C LYS A 114 -11.17 5.35 -3.71
N THR A 115 -10.82 6.43 -4.41
CA THR A 115 -9.42 6.76 -4.72
C THR A 115 -8.63 7.13 -3.46
N VAL A 116 -9.19 7.97 -2.59
CA VAL A 116 -8.53 8.34 -1.31
C VAL A 116 -8.37 7.10 -0.43
N LEU A 117 -9.37 6.21 -0.39
CA LEU A 117 -9.27 4.97 0.36
C LEU A 117 -8.20 4.03 -0.21
N SER A 118 -8.10 3.88 -1.53
CA SER A 118 -7.05 3.05 -2.14
C SER A 118 -5.66 3.60 -1.85
N ALA A 119 -5.46 4.92 -1.94
CA ALA A 119 -4.20 5.56 -1.61
C ALA A 119 -3.84 5.35 -0.12
N ASN A 120 -4.82 5.50 0.78
CA ASN A 120 -4.61 5.29 2.21
C ASN A 120 -4.29 3.82 2.57
N LYS A 121 -4.77 2.84 1.80
CA LYS A 121 -4.42 1.42 2.00
C LYS A 121 -2.94 1.16 1.81
N LEU A 122 -2.29 1.83 0.85
CA LEU A 122 -0.84 1.71 0.61
C LEU A 122 0.00 2.22 1.80
N LEU A 123 -0.55 3.13 2.60
CA LEU A 123 0.15 3.74 3.72
C LEU A 123 -0.12 3.05 5.07
N LYS A 124 -1.14 2.20 5.16
CA LYS A 124 -1.56 1.63 6.45
C LYS A 124 -0.54 0.61 6.97
N ASN A 125 -0.08 -0.28 6.09
CA ASN A 125 0.88 -1.35 6.41
C ASN A 125 1.94 -1.42 5.31
N PRO A 126 2.85 -0.43 5.23
CA PRO A 126 3.87 -0.40 4.19
C PRO A 126 4.90 -1.52 4.41
N HIS A 127 5.30 -2.19 3.33
CA HIS A 127 6.41 -3.14 3.38
C HIS A 127 7.72 -2.45 3.80
N MET A 128 8.45 -3.06 4.74
CA MET A 128 9.79 -2.66 5.16
C MET A 128 10.84 -3.15 4.16
N LEU A 129 12.04 -2.57 4.17
CA LEU A 129 13.14 -2.95 3.26
C LEU A 129 13.40 -4.47 3.23
N GLY A 130 13.40 -5.13 4.39
CA GLY A 130 13.63 -6.57 4.49
C GLY A 130 12.52 -7.46 3.90
N ALA A 131 11.36 -6.90 3.54
CA ALA A 131 10.30 -7.63 2.86
C ALA A 131 10.51 -7.74 1.35
N PHE A 132 11.45 -6.98 0.78
CA PHE A 132 11.78 -7.01 -0.64
C PHE A 132 12.95 -7.96 -0.90
N SER A 133 12.82 -8.80 -1.92
CA SER A 133 13.87 -9.77 -2.32
C SER A 133 14.87 -9.20 -3.33
N ASN A 134 14.49 -8.13 -4.03
CA ASN A 134 15.29 -7.46 -5.05
C ASN A 134 14.84 -6.02 -5.28
N VAL A 135 15.63 -5.26 -6.03
CA VAL A 135 15.36 -3.85 -6.39
C VAL A 135 14.06 -3.70 -7.20
N GLN A 136 13.75 -4.66 -8.08
CA GLN A 136 12.56 -4.57 -8.93
C GLN A 136 11.27 -4.53 -8.12
N GLN A 137 11.16 -5.32 -7.05
CA GLN A 137 9.98 -5.29 -6.18
C GLN A 137 9.81 -3.94 -5.46
N ILE A 138 10.91 -3.25 -5.14
CA ILE A 138 10.89 -1.89 -4.56
C ILE A 138 10.37 -0.91 -5.62
N LYS A 139 10.83 -1.02 -6.87
CA LYS A 139 10.37 -0.19 -7.99
C LYS A 139 8.89 -0.43 -8.33
N ASP A 140 8.44 -1.67 -8.29
CA ASP A 140 7.03 -2.00 -8.52
C ASP A 140 6.14 -1.41 -7.43
N GLU A 141 6.59 -1.41 -6.18
CA GLU A 141 5.90 -0.76 -5.07
C GLU A 141 5.91 0.76 -5.20
N LEU A 142 7.03 1.35 -5.63
CA LEU A 142 7.14 2.78 -5.93
C LEU A 142 6.15 3.17 -7.03
N ALA A 143 6.06 2.41 -8.11
CA ALA A 143 5.12 2.66 -9.20
C ALA A 143 3.65 2.66 -8.71
N LYS A 144 3.29 1.80 -7.74
CA LYS A 144 1.94 1.83 -7.13
C LYS A 144 1.70 3.11 -6.34
N VAL A 145 2.70 3.58 -5.59
CA VAL A 145 2.61 4.82 -4.80
C VAL A 145 2.50 6.02 -5.74
N GLU A 146 3.31 6.08 -6.79
CA GLU A 146 3.24 7.14 -7.81
C GLU A 146 1.93 7.14 -8.58
N PHE A 147 1.39 5.97 -8.90
CA PHE A 147 0.07 5.86 -9.52
C PHE A 147 -1.03 6.41 -8.60
N ALA A 148 -0.96 6.10 -7.29
CA ALA A 148 -1.88 6.65 -6.32
C ALA A 148 -1.73 8.18 -6.20
N GLU A 149 -0.51 8.71 -6.24
CA GLU A 149 -0.24 10.15 -6.20
C GLU A 149 -0.89 10.87 -7.40
N LYS A 150 -0.66 10.37 -8.63
CA LYS A 150 -1.30 10.91 -9.85
C LYS A 150 -2.82 10.85 -9.77
N SER A 151 -3.37 9.77 -9.20
CA SER A 151 -4.81 9.64 -9.00
C SER A 151 -5.37 10.67 -8.01
N LEU A 152 -4.56 11.12 -7.04
CA LEU A 152 -4.95 12.20 -6.12
C LEU A 152 -4.83 13.57 -6.79
N GLU A 153 -3.87 13.78 -7.68
CA GLU A 153 -3.76 15.02 -8.47
C GLU A 153 -5.03 15.28 -9.29
N GLU A 154 -5.61 14.25 -9.92
CA GLU A 154 -6.91 14.36 -10.60
C GLU A 154 -8.04 14.81 -9.64
N ILE A 155 -7.99 14.39 -8.37
CA ILE A 155 -8.99 14.78 -7.38
C ILE A 155 -8.75 16.21 -6.91
N ASP A 156 -7.49 16.61 -6.75
CA ASP A 156 -7.07 17.97 -6.44
C ASP A 156 -7.72 18.96 -7.43
N GLU A 157 -7.72 18.63 -8.73
CA GLU A 157 -8.38 19.45 -9.76
C GLU A 157 -9.89 19.55 -9.53
N ILE A 158 -10.57 18.42 -9.30
CA ILE A 158 -12.02 18.39 -9.04
C ILE A 158 -12.38 19.22 -7.79
N VAL A 159 -11.58 19.12 -6.73
CA VAL A 159 -11.78 19.85 -5.48
C VAL A 159 -11.54 21.35 -5.69
N LYS A 160 -10.50 21.75 -6.41
CA LYS A 160 -10.21 23.15 -6.74
C LYS A 160 -11.32 23.78 -7.56
N THR A 161 -11.80 23.10 -8.60
CA THR A 161 -12.95 23.58 -9.38
C THR A 161 -14.17 23.75 -8.48
N LYS A 162 -14.43 22.80 -7.56
CA LYS A 162 -15.58 22.89 -6.67
C LYS A 162 -15.48 24.04 -5.66
N LEU A 163 -14.28 24.31 -5.15
CA LEU A 163 -14.02 25.44 -4.26
C LEU A 163 -14.24 26.78 -4.98
N ALA A 164 -13.79 26.91 -6.23
CA ALA A 164 -14.01 28.10 -7.04
C ALA A 164 -15.51 28.36 -7.27
N GLU A 165 -16.29 27.33 -7.64
CA GLU A 165 -17.75 27.44 -7.82
C GLU A 165 -18.46 27.97 -6.57
N ASN A 166 -18.09 27.46 -5.38
CA ASN A 166 -18.71 27.89 -4.13
C ASN A 166 -18.37 29.36 -3.82
N ASN A 167 -17.11 29.77 -3.99
CA ASN A 167 -16.67 31.14 -3.73
C ASN A 167 -17.36 32.16 -4.67
N ASP A 168 -17.55 31.80 -5.94
CA ASP A 168 -18.25 32.64 -6.91
C ASP A 168 -19.74 32.78 -6.54
N SER A 169 -20.38 31.70 -6.09
CA SER A 169 -21.79 31.73 -5.67
C SER A 169 -22.02 32.61 -4.42
N ASP A 170 -21.10 32.59 -3.47
CA ASP A 170 -21.17 33.43 -2.27
C ASP A 170 -20.98 34.92 -2.60
N SER A 171 -20.18 35.25 -3.63
CA SER A 171 -19.98 36.63 -4.08
C SER A 171 -21.25 37.25 -4.69
N GLN A 172 -22.00 36.47 -5.48
CA GLN A 172 -23.20 36.95 -6.16
C GLN A 172 -24.36 37.20 -5.19
N ILE A 173 -24.52 36.34 -4.18
CA ILE A 173 -25.55 36.49 -3.13
C ILE A 173 -25.34 37.79 -2.34
N ASN A 174 -24.09 38.11 -2.00
CA ASN A 174 -23.76 39.33 -1.26
C ASN A 174 -23.98 40.61 -2.08
N SER A 175 -23.82 40.56 -3.40
CA SER A 175 -24.06 41.71 -4.29
C SER A 175 -25.55 41.97 -4.60
N ALA A 176 -26.41 40.96 -4.51
CA ALA A 176 -27.85 41.08 -4.75
C ALA A 176 -28.65 41.57 -3.53
N THR A 177 -28.00 41.65 -2.36
CA THR A 177 -28.64 42.02 -1.09
C THR A 177 -28.31 43.47 -0.65
N GLN A 178 -27.53 44.20 -1.45
CA GLN A 178 -27.28 45.65 -1.31
C GLN A 178 -28.17 46.45 -2.26
#